data_AF-A0AAC8TLI1-F1
#
_entry.id   AF-A0AAC8TLI1-F1
#
_cell.length_a   1.000
_cell.length_b   1.000
_cell.length_c   1.000
_cell.angle_alpha   90.00
_cell.angle_beta   90.00
_cell.angle_gamma   90.00
#
_symmetry.space_group_name_H-M   'P 1'
#
loop_
_entity.id
_entity.type
_entity.pdbx_description
1 polymer ?
#
loop_
_entity_poly.entity_id
_entity_poly.type
_entity_poly.pdbx_seq_one_letter_code
_entity_poly.pdbx_strand_id
1 'polypeptide(L)'
;MDTHKLKQTYRHLVAGKYYKVTKTFVDYDRITRCKGDVWKFVGSSYLAYEDGLSLFFSIKGKVVQIRLQAIPEEQGHITEHLEQYLAEYHPWWRFW
;
A
#
# COMPACT_ATOMS: atom_id res chain seq x y z
N MET A 1 14.89 -9.35 -1.20
CA MET A 1 14.69 -8.23 -0.24
C MET A 1 14.43 -8.84 1.13
N ASP A 2 15.17 -8.43 2.15
CA ASP A 2 14.97 -8.91 3.51
C ASP A 2 13.75 -8.22 4.14
N THR A 3 12.62 -8.92 4.21
CA THR A 3 11.36 -8.36 4.72
C THR A 3 11.34 -8.25 6.25
N HIS A 4 12.31 -8.84 6.97
CA HIS A 4 12.36 -8.79 8.43
C HIS A 4 12.65 -7.38 8.99
N LYS A 5 13.23 -6.49 8.18
CA LYS A 5 13.50 -5.09 8.55
C LYS A 5 12.33 -4.15 8.28
N LEU A 6 11.27 -4.62 7.61
CA LEU A 6 10.12 -3.79 7.32
C LEU A 6 9.24 -3.63 8.56
N LYS A 7 8.65 -2.44 8.72
CA LYS A 7 7.63 -2.22 9.73
C LYS A 7 6.40 -3.04 9.36
N GLN A 8 5.94 -3.87 10.30
CA GLN A 8 4.85 -4.82 10.06
C GLN A 8 3.46 -4.15 10.08
N THR A 9 3.39 -2.91 10.57
CA THR A 9 2.16 -2.12 10.59
C THR A 9 2.41 -0.70 10.09
N TYR A 10 1.45 -0.17 9.33
CA TYR A 10 1.43 1.22 8.91
C TYR A 10 -0.02 1.70 8.80
N ARG A 11 -0.41 2.65 9.65
CA ARG A 11 -1.82 3.03 9.82
C ARG A 11 -2.67 1.76 10.06
N HIS A 12 -3.68 1.51 9.22
CA HIS A 12 -4.55 0.32 9.26
C HIS A 12 -3.98 -0.90 8.51
N LEU A 13 -2.85 -0.74 7.81
CA LEU A 13 -2.20 -1.84 7.10
C LEU A 13 -1.45 -2.74 8.08
N VAL A 14 -1.71 -4.05 8.02
CA VAL A 14 -1.08 -5.08 8.85
C VAL A 14 -0.50 -6.16 7.94
N ALA A 15 0.78 -6.47 8.13
CA ALA A 15 1.48 -7.45 7.31
C ALA A 15 0.74 -8.80 7.33
N GLY A 16 0.64 -9.43 6.16
CA GLY A 16 -0.09 -10.68 5.99
C GLY A 16 -1.56 -10.52 5.59
N LYS A 17 -2.18 -9.35 5.83
CA LYS A 17 -3.56 -9.09 5.41
C LYS A 17 -3.66 -8.68 3.94
N TYR A 18 -4.85 -8.84 3.38
CA TYR A 18 -5.17 -8.44 2.01
C TYR A 18 -5.89 -7.11 2.00
N TYR A 19 -5.58 -6.29 1.00
CA TYR A 19 -6.18 -4.98 0.80
C TYR A 19 -6.62 -4.83 -0.65
N LYS A 20 -7.78 -4.22 -0.84
CA LYS A 20 -8.33 -3.89 -2.15
C LYS A 20 -8.13 -2.41 -2.44
N VAL A 21 -7.69 -2.09 -3.64
CA VAL A 21 -7.68 -0.73 -4.16
C VAL A 21 -9.11 -0.27 -4.40
N THR A 22 -9.57 0.71 -3.64
CA THR A 22 -10.95 1.23 -3.71
C THR A 22 -11.08 2.46 -4.60
N LYS A 23 -9.98 3.20 -4.79
CA LYS A 23 -9.86 4.35 -5.71
C LYS A 23 -8.59 4.20 -6.54
N THR A 24 -8.69 4.39 -7.85
CA THR A 24 -7.49 4.39 -8.72
C THR A 24 -6.57 5.55 -8.34
N PHE A 25 -5.28 5.30 -8.25
CA PHE A 25 -4.28 6.32 -7.97
C PHE A 25 -2.99 6.09 -8.77
N VAL A 26 -2.15 7.11 -8.86
CA VAL A 26 -0.83 7.03 -9.48
C VAL A 26 0.21 7.17 -8.37
N ASP A 27 1.17 6.26 -8.35
CA ASP A 27 2.27 6.32 -7.38
C ASP A 27 3.42 7.22 -7.87
N TYR A 28 4.44 7.39 -7.03
CA TYR A 28 5.61 8.21 -7.36
C TYR A 28 6.33 7.74 -8.64
N ASP A 29 6.26 6.44 -8.95
CA ASP A 29 6.86 5.84 -10.14
C ASP A 29 6.02 6.03 -11.41
N ARG A 30 4.95 6.84 -11.32
CA ARG A 30 3.95 7.07 -12.36
C ARG A 30 3.21 5.79 -12.77
N ILE A 31 3.17 4.80 -11.88
CA ILE A 31 2.45 3.55 -12.13
C ILE A 31 1.01 3.72 -11.64
N THR A 32 0.06 3.53 -12.54
CA THR A 32 -1.36 3.52 -12.21
C THR A 32 -1.71 2.25 -11.43
N ARG A 33 -2.32 2.46 -10.27
CA ARG A 33 -2.83 1.45 -9.34
C ARG A 33 -4.35 1.41 -9.47
N CYS A 34 -4.89 0.33 -10.04
CA CYS A 34 -6.26 0.29 -10.51
C CYS A 34 -7.25 -0.09 -9.41
N LYS A 35 -8.37 0.62 -9.33
CA LYS A 35 -9.51 0.20 -8.51
C LYS A 35 -9.89 -1.25 -8.83
N GLY A 36 -10.09 -2.05 -7.79
CA GLY A 36 -10.43 -3.45 -7.90
C GLY A 36 -9.27 -4.39 -7.60
N ASP A 37 -8.04 -3.93 -7.77
CA ASP A 37 -6.84 -4.72 -7.48
C ASP A 37 -6.80 -5.17 -6.02
N VAL A 38 -6.38 -6.41 -5.78
CA VAL A 38 -6.24 -6.97 -4.43
C VAL A 38 -4.81 -7.44 -4.23
N TRP A 39 -4.19 -6.96 -3.16
CA TRP A 39 -2.80 -7.25 -2.84
C TRP A 39 -2.63 -7.65 -1.38
N LYS A 40 -1.61 -8.46 -1.09
CA LYS A 40 -1.24 -8.80 0.29
C LYS A 40 -0.19 -7.82 0.79
N PHE A 41 -0.45 -7.14 1.90
CA PHE A 41 0.54 -6.23 2.48
C PHE A 41 1.70 -7.02 3.12
N VAL A 42 2.92 -6.58 2.88
CA VAL A 42 4.15 -7.21 3.36
C VAL A 42 4.80 -6.38 4.47
N GLY A 43 4.72 -5.05 4.37
CA GLY A 43 5.29 -4.13 5.35
C GLY A 43 5.59 -2.77 4.73
N SER A 44 6.16 -1.86 5.52
CA SER A 44 6.51 -0.51 5.06
C SER A 44 7.90 -0.06 5.51
N SER A 45 8.41 0.97 4.83
CA SER A 45 9.53 1.81 5.28
C SER A 45 9.17 3.28 5.03
N TYR A 46 9.64 4.18 5.88
CA TYR A 46 9.42 5.62 5.72
C TYR A 46 10.74 6.38 5.91
N LEU A 47 11.07 7.24 4.97
CA LEU A 47 12.27 8.07 4.95
C LEU A 47 11.88 9.52 5.26
N ALA A 48 12.06 9.92 6.52
CA ALA A 48 11.57 11.22 7.01
C ALA A 48 12.17 12.43 6.27
N TYR A 49 13.43 12.35 5.83
CA TYR A 49 14.08 13.45 5.11
C TYR A 49 13.50 13.71 3.72
N GLU A 50 12.93 12.67 3.09
CA GLU A 50 12.39 12.74 1.73
C GLU A 50 10.86 12.77 1.70
N ASP A 51 10.23 12.72 2.87
CA ASP A 51 8.81 12.38 3.03
C ASP A 51 8.41 11.13 2.22
N GLY A 52 9.35 10.20 2.06
CA GLY A 52 9.24 9.05 1.19
C GLY A 52 8.62 7.86 1.91
N LEU A 53 7.39 7.51 1.56
CA LEU A 53 6.72 6.30 2.03
C LEU A 53 6.90 5.17 1.00
N SER A 54 7.45 4.04 1.46
CA SER A 54 7.49 2.80 0.69
C SER A 54 6.56 1.77 1.32
N LEU A 55 5.52 1.37 0.58
CA LEU A 55 4.63 0.27 0.93
C LEU A 55 4.98 -0.95 0.09
N PHE A 56 5.16 -2.10 0.73
CA PHE A 56 5.51 -3.34 0.05
C PHE A 56 4.30 -4.28 0.02
N PHE A 57 3.99 -4.79 -1.17
CA PHE A 57 2.86 -5.68 -1.40
C PHE A 57 3.29 -6.93 -2.17
N SER A 58 2.69 -8.07 -1.89
CA SER A 58 2.77 -9.25 -2.75
C SER A 58 1.66 -9.18 -3.79
N ILE A 59 2.06 -9.07 -5.06
CA ILE A 59 1.20 -9.00 -6.23
C ILE A 59 1.61 -10.13 -7.16
N LYS A 60 0.69 -11.09 -7.41
CA LYS A 60 0.96 -12.28 -8.25
C LYS A 60 2.25 -13.02 -7.83
N GLY A 61 2.47 -13.17 -6.53
CA GLY A 61 3.62 -13.89 -5.96
C GLY A 61 4.94 -13.09 -5.93
N LYS A 62 4.97 -11.87 -6.46
CA LYS A 62 6.16 -11.00 -6.43
C LYS A 62 5.98 -9.88 -5.42
N VAL A 63 7.03 -9.54 -4.68
CA VAL A 63 7.04 -8.36 -3.83
C VAL A 63 7.27 -7.13 -4.70
N VAL A 64 6.32 -6.20 -4.65
CA VAL A 64 6.32 -4.94 -5.39
C VAL A 64 6.37 -3.80 -4.37
N GLN A 65 7.24 -2.83 -4.63
CA GLN A 65 7.30 -1.58 -3.88
C GLN A 65 6.38 -0.56 -4.52
N ILE A 66 5.54 0.09 -3.72
CA ILE A 66 4.72 1.23 -4.08
C ILE A 66 5.28 2.42 -3.32
N ARG A 67 5.81 3.40 -4.06
CA ARG A 67 6.42 4.61 -3.52
C ARG A 67 5.41 5.75 -3.53
N LEU A 68 5.25 6.43 -2.41
CA LEU A 68 4.40 7.61 -2.28
C LEU A 68 5.22 8.71 -1.62
N GLN A 69 5.14 9.93 -2.14
CA GLN A 69 5.74 11.09 -1.51
C GLN A 69 4.68 11.85 -0.71
N ALA A 70 4.89 11.96 0.59
CA ALA A 70 3.95 12.52 1.55
C ALA A 70 4.00 14.06 1.60
N ILE A 71 4.03 14.72 0.44
CA ILE A 71 3.94 16.18 0.31
C ILE A 71 2.64 16.57 -0.42
N PRO A 72 2.04 17.74 -0.13
CA PRO A 72 0.76 18.16 -0.69
C PRO A 72 0.68 18.18 -2.22
N GLU A 73 1.76 18.60 -2.88
CA GLU A 73 1.87 18.72 -4.34
C GLU A 73 1.93 17.36 -5.05
N GLU A 74 2.20 16.29 -4.31
CA GLU A 74 2.39 14.93 -4.82
C GLU A 74 1.31 13.98 -4.27
N GLN A 75 1.70 12.92 -3.57
CA GLN A 75 0.81 11.88 -3.08
C GLN A 75 0.40 12.12 -1.62
N GLY A 76 0.58 13.34 -1.08
CA GLY A 76 0.17 13.71 0.27
C GLY A 76 -1.28 13.35 0.56
N HIS A 77 -2.19 13.74 -0.33
CA HIS A 77 -3.63 13.44 -0.25
C HIS A 77 -3.95 11.92 -0.19
N ILE A 78 -3.09 11.07 -0.76
CA ILE A 78 -3.22 9.60 -0.67
C ILE A 78 -2.70 9.13 0.69
N THR A 79 -1.52 9.59 1.10
CA THR A 79 -0.89 9.16 2.36
C THR A 79 -1.68 9.58 3.60
N GLU A 80 -2.36 10.73 3.55
CA GLU A 80 -3.22 11.24 4.63
C GLU A 80 -4.52 10.46 4.78
N HIS A 81 -5.03 9.91 3.67
CA HIS A 81 -6.32 9.22 3.57
C HIS A 81 -6.20 7.79 3.05
N LEU A 82 -5.13 7.10 3.44
CA LEU A 82 -4.75 5.79 2.87
C LEU A 82 -5.88 4.76 2.93
N GLU A 83 -6.72 4.81 3.97
CA GLU A 83 -7.91 3.98 4.17
C GLU A 83 -8.98 4.16 3.07
N GLN A 84 -9.01 5.31 2.40
CA GLN A 84 -9.92 5.55 1.28
C GLN A 84 -9.45 4.91 -0.03
N TYR A 85 -8.15 4.58 -0.13
CA TYR A 85 -7.52 3.99 -1.31
C TYR A 85 -7.26 2.50 -1.14
N LEU A 86 -7.00 2.04 0.09
CA LEU A 86 -6.68 0.65 0.41
C LEU A 86 -7.58 0.17 1.55
N ALA A 87 -8.63 -0.57 1.23
CA ALA A 87 -9.53 -1.15 2.23
C ALA A 87 -9.16 -2.61 2.54
N GLU A 88 -9.25 -3.04 3.79
CA GLU A 88 -9.05 -4.45 4.14
C GLU A 88 -10.03 -5.33 3.34
N TYR A 89 -9.49 -6.40 2.75
CA TYR A 89 -10.23 -7.34 1.91
C TYR A 89 -10.16 -8.72 2.52
N HIS A 90 -11.31 -9.28 2.85
CA HIS A 90 -11.43 -10.66 3.32
C HIS A 90 -11.81 -11.57 2.15
N PRO A 91 -10.86 -12.38 1.61
CA PRO A 91 -11.12 -13.22 0.44
C PRO A 91 -12.17 -14.32 0.66
N TRP A 92 -12.60 -14.54 1.90
CA TRP A 92 -13.46 -15.65 2.31
C TRP A 92 -14.94 -15.30 2.48
N TRP A 93 -15.36 -14.04 2.29
CA TRP A 93 -16.76 -13.60 2.43
C TRP A 93 -17.70 -14.02 1.29
N ARG A 94 -17.37 -15.09 0.53
CA ARG A 94 -18.23 -15.66 -0.52
C ARG A 94 -18.82 -17.03 -0.18
N PHE A 95 -18.74 -17.45 1.09
CA PHE A 95 -19.31 -18.73 1.55
C PHE A 95 -20.18 -18.53 2.79
N TRP A 96 -21.25 -17.74 2.66
CA TRP A 96 -22.47 -17.81 3.48
C TRP A 96 -23.65 -17.38 2.62
#